data_AF-A0A6J4N746-F1
#
_entry.id   AF-A0A6J4N746-F1
#
_cell.length_a   1.000
_cell.length_b   1.000
_cell.length_c   1.000
_cell.angle_alpha   90.00
_cell.angle_beta   90.00
_cell.angle_gamma   90.00
#
_symmetry.space_group_name_H-M   'P 1'
#
loop_
_entity.id
_entity.type
_entity.pdbx_description
1 polymer ?
#
loop_
_entity_poly.entity_id
_entity_poly.type
_entity_poly.pdbx_seq_one_letter_code
_entity_poly.pdbx_strand_id
1 'polypeptide(L)'
;LISVREKLKAEYIGRPGPELAQMRKSGVEIQYRVEVPLVAFLGDTSFGPVFEQPDVVDAEILITECTFFDREHKSKAKAGRHLHVDHLAQLLPRLKNRHVVITHVTRRTGIRRAKRVLQKMVGDELMKNVHFLMDFEGARDAGEIEDAGPPPSDTAE
;
A
#
# COMPACT_ATOMS: atom_id res chain seq x y z
N LEU A 1 7.33 -4.06 10.10
CA LEU A 1 8.81 -4.05 10.06
C LEU A 1 9.28 -2.61 10.20
N ILE A 2 10.17 -2.30 11.14
CA ILE A 2 10.59 -0.92 11.45
C ILE A 2 12.12 -0.85 11.42
N SER A 3 12.68 0.16 10.75
CA SER A 3 14.10 0.49 10.79
C SER A 3 14.33 1.48 11.92
N VAL A 4 15.19 1.11 12.87
CA VAL A 4 15.64 2.01 13.94
C VAL A 4 16.94 2.66 13.50
N ARG A 5 16.97 4.00 13.46
CA ARG A 5 18.13 4.80 13.07
C ARG A 5 18.51 5.70 14.23
N GLU A 6 19.81 5.84 14.47
CA GLU A 6 20.34 6.81 15.41
C GLU A 6 20.86 8.01 14.63
N LYS A 7 20.29 9.19 14.88
CA LYS A 7 20.71 10.44 14.26
C LYS A 7 21.40 11.33 15.28
N LEU A 8 22.43 12.05 14.86
CA LEU A 8 23.12 13.01 15.71
C LEU A 8 22.16 14.16 16.06
N LYS A 9 22.12 14.55 17.34
CA LYS A 9 21.34 15.72 17.77
C LYS A 9 21.87 16.98 17.11
N ALA A 10 20.98 17.92 16.82
CA ALA A 10 21.29 19.10 16.02
C ALA A 10 22.41 19.95 16.64
N GLU A 11 22.45 20.06 17.98
CA GLU A 11 23.47 20.79 18.72
C GLU A 11 24.90 20.24 18.60
N TYR A 12 25.06 19.03 18.05
CA TYR A 12 26.35 18.37 17.88
C TYR A 12 26.80 18.26 16.41
N ILE A 13 25.99 18.75 15.46
CA ILE A 13 26.35 18.79 14.05
C ILE A 13 27.58 19.68 13.86
N GLY A 14 28.57 19.20 13.12
CA GLY A 14 29.83 19.91 12.84
C GLY A 14 30.92 19.74 13.90
N ARG A 15 30.64 19.07 15.03
CA ARG A 15 31.68 18.72 16.00
C ARG A 15 32.61 17.63 15.45
N PRO A 16 33.92 17.68 15.74
CA PRO A 16 34.87 16.63 15.34
C PRO A 16 34.50 15.24 15.89
N GLY A 17 34.71 14.20 15.08
CA GLY A 17 34.45 12.80 15.47
C GLY A 17 35.11 12.37 16.80
N PRO A 18 36.37 12.74 17.10
CA PRO A 18 36.99 12.43 18.39
C PRO A 18 36.27 13.04 19.59
N GLU A 19 35.74 14.27 19.46
CA GLU A 19 34.98 14.96 20.50
C GLU A 19 33.65 14.23 20.75
N LEU A 20 32.92 13.88 19.69
CA LEU A 20 31.69 13.10 19.78
C LEU A 20 31.92 11.74 20.46
N ALA A 21 33.03 11.06 20.14
CA ALA A 21 33.39 9.79 20.75
C ALA A 21 33.67 9.92 22.25
N GLN A 22 34.32 11.01 22.67
CA GLN A 22 34.58 11.30 24.08
C GLN A 22 33.28 11.60 24.83
N MET A 23 32.40 12.42 24.26
CA MET A 23 31.08 12.73 24.83
C MET A 23 30.25 11.46 25.03
N ARG A 24 30.25 10.55 24.05
CA ARG A 24 29.57 9.26 24.17
C ARG A 24 30.18 8.38 25.27
N LYS A 25 31.52 8.35 25.40
CA LYS A 25 32.22 7.63 26.47
C LYS A 25 31.92 8.20 27.86
N SER A 26 31.69 9.51 27.97
CA SER A 26 31.28 10.16 29.22
C SER A 26 29.79 10.05 29.52
N GLY A 27 29.03 9.25 28.76
CA GLY A 27 27.60 9.02 28.98
C GLY A 27 26.69 10.12 28.46
N VAL A 28 27.21 11.07 27.66
CA VAL A 28 26.36 12.10 27.02
C VAL A 28 25.62 11.46 25.86
N GLU A 29 24.29 11.57 25.88
CA GLU A 29 23.44 11.10 24.80
C GLU A 29 23.50 12.08 23.62
N ILE A 30 24.38 11.77 22.66
CA ILE A 30 24.62 12.63 21.50
C ILE A 30 23.69 12.36 20.31
N GLN A 31 22.92 11.28 20.35
CA GLN A 31 22.03 10.85 19.27
C GLN A 31 20.59 10.76 19.76
N TYR A 32 19.65 10.77 18.82
CA TYR A 32 18.25 10.47 19.08
C TYR A 32 17.78 9.33 18.14
N ARG A 33 16.83 8.55 18.64
CA ARG A 33 16.24 7.42 17.92
C ARG A 33 15.18 7.92 16.94
N VAL A 34 15.23 7.42 15.71
CA VAL A 34 14.20 7.60 14.68
C VAL A 34 13.72 6.24 14.24
N GLU A 35 12.42 6.04 14.27
CA GLU A 35 11.77 4.84 13.74
C GLU A 35 11.21 5.14 12.37
N VAL A 36 11.55 4.30 11.39
CA VAL A 36 11.07 4.42 10.02
C VAL A 36 10.32 3.14 9.66
N PRO A 37 9.00 3.19 9.42
CA PRO A 37 8.25 2.03 8.97
C PRO A 37 8.77 1.58 7.60
N LEU A 38 9.22 0.33 7.50
CA LEU A 38 9.70 -0.23 6.24
C LEU A 38 8.55 -0.83 5.43
N VAL A 39 7.68 -1.58 6.10
CA VAL A 39 6.55 -2.25 5.47
C VAL A 39 5.32 -2.08 6.35
N ALA A 40 4.27 -1.51 5.76
CA ALA A 40 2.92 -1.55 6.27
C ALA A 40 2.11 -2.54 5.42
N PHE A 41 1.53 -3.55 6.07
CA PHE A 41 0.65 -4.50 5.39
C PHE A 41 -0.75 -4.37 5.99
N LEU A 42 -1.68 -3.90 5.17
CA LEU A 42 -3.08 -3.81 5.52
C LEU A 42 -3.76 -5.11 5.06
N GLY A 43 -4.54 -5.71 5.97
CA GLY A 43 -5.52 -6.72 5.57
C GLY A 43 -6.70 -6.08 4.84
N ASP A 44 -7.73 -6.89 4.61
CA ASP A 44 -8.98 -6.42 3.99
C ASP A 44 -9.57 -5.27 4.77
N THR A 45 -9.88 -4.18 4.06
CA THR A 45 -10.27 -2.93 4.69
C THR A 45 -11.07 -2.05 3.76
N SER A 46 -11.76 -1.08 4.36
CA SER A 46 -12.54 -0.08 3.65
C SER A 46 -11.81 1.26 3.63
N PHE A 47 -12.21 2.14 2.72
CA PHE A 47 -11.68 3.49 2.66
C PHE A 47 -11.99 4.24 3.96
N GLY A 48 -10.97 4.82 4.60
CA GLY A 48 -11.13 5.47 5.90
C GLY A 48 -9.82 5.89 6.58
N PRO A 49 -9.87 6.18 7.90
CA PRO A 49 -8.77 6.81 8.65
C PRO A 49 -7.46 6.01 8.71
N VAL A 50 -7.49 4.71 8.37
CA VAL A 50 -6.28 3.87 8.32
C VAL A 50 -5.25 4.42 7.33
N PHE A 51 -5.71 5.03 6.23
CA PHE A 51 -4.84 5.63 5.21
C PHE A 51 -4.31 7.02 5.60
N GLU A 52 -4.62 7.48 6.81
CA GLU A 52 -4.10 8.73 7.38
C GLU A 52 -3.11 8.45 8.51
N GLN A 53 -2.93 7.18 8.90
CA GLN A 53 -1.95 6.79 9.91
C GLN A 53 -0.53 7.04 9.38
N PRO A 54 0.35 7.72 10.15
CA PRO A 54 1.73 7.97 9.72
C PRO A 54 2.47 6.69 9.32
N ASP A 55 2.28 5.61 10.08
CA ASP A 55 2.90 4.32 9.79
C ASP A 55 2.48 3.70 8.45
N VAL A 56 1.33 4.12 7.90
CA VAL A 56 0.83 3.69 6.59
C VAL A 56 1.30 4.64 5.50
N VAL A 57 1.15 5.95 5.72
CA VAL A 57 1.47 6.99 4.74
C VAL A 57 2.98 7.08 4.49
N ASP A 58 3.78 6.96 5.54
CA ASP A 58 5.23 7.18 5.52
C ASP A 58 6.04 5.88 5.42
N ALA A 59 5.39 4.69 5.38
CA ALA A 59 6.09 3.44 5.16
C ALA A 59 6.85 3.42 3.82
N GLU A 60 8.02 2.79 3.76
CA GLU A 60 8.71 2.64 2.47
C GLU A 60 7.88 1.81 1.48
N ILE A 61 7.27 0.71 1.96
CA ILE A 61 6.40 -0.18 1.19
C ILE A 61 5.03 -0.27 1.87
N LEU A 62 3.97 0.07 1.13
CA LEU A 62 2.59 -0.21 1.51
C LEU A 62 2.09 -1.42 0.74
N ILE A 63 1.55 -2.40 1.43
CA ILE A 63 0.78 -3.51 0.84
C ILE A 63 -0.68 -3.33 1.25
N THR A 64 -1.57 -3.15 0.28
CA THR A 64 -2.99 -2.89 0.54
C THR A 64 -3.88 -3.59 -0.47
N GLU A 65 -5.11 -3.91 -0.05
CA GLU A 65 -6.09 -4.54 -0.94
C GLU A 65 -6.66 -3.56 -1.96
N CYS A 66 -7.08 -4.08 -3.11
CA CYS A 66 -8.08 -3.42 -3.95
C CYS A 66 -8.90 -4.49 -4.65
N THR A 67 -10.09 -4.75 -4.11
CA THR A 67 -10.89 -5.90 -4.55
C THR A 67 -11.65 -5.63 -5.86
N PHE A 68 -12.23 -4.44 -6.03
CA PHE A 68 -13.17 -4.16 -7.11
C PHE A 68 -12.66 -3.13 -8.13
N PHE A 69 -12.82 -3.43 -9.42
CA PHE A 69 -12.38 -2.57 -10.54
C PHE A 69 -13.50 -2.15 -11.51
N ASP A 70 -14.70 -2.72 -11.36
CA ASP A 70 -15.85 -2.39 -12.20
C ASP A 70 -16.75 -1.35 -11.53
N ARG A 71 -17.18 -0.34 -12.29
CA ARG A 71 -17.95 0.80 -11.79
C ARG A 71 -19.22 0.40 -11.05
N GLU A 72 -19.87 -0.69 -11.45
CA GLU A 72 -21.11 -1.19 -10.86
C GLU A 72 -20.91 -1.82 -9.48
N HIS A 73 -19.67 -2.12 -9.09
CA HIS A 73 -19.33 -2.81 -7.84
C HIS A 73 -19.03 -1.89 -6.66
N LYS A 74 -19.26 -0.58 -6.78
CA LYS A 74 -19.10 0.37 -5.65
C LYS A 74 -19.99 0.03 -4.45
N SER A 75 -21.24 -0.35 -4.69
CA SER A 75 -22.17 -0.77 -3.64
C SER A 75 -21.71 -2.05 -2.95
N LYS A 76 -21.18 -3.02 -3.73
CA LYS A 76 -20.59 -4.27 -3.22
C LYS A 76 -19.33 -4.01 -2.38
N ALA A 77 -18.47 -3.07 -2.78
CA ALA A 77 -17.29 -2.68 -2.00
C ALA A 77 -17.67 -2.14 -0.61
N LYS A 78 -18.68 -1.26 -0.55
CA LYS A 78 -19.18 -0.72 0.73
C LYS A 78 -19.82 -1.80 1.60
N ALA A 79 -20.60 -2.72 1.02
CA ALA A 79 -21.24 -3.81 1.74
C ALA A 79 -20.21 -4.84 2.25
N GLY A 80 -19.21 -5.17 1.44
CA GLY A 80 -18.14 -6.13 1.76
C GLY A 80 -16.99 -5.56 2.57
N ARG A 81 -16.99 -4.24 2.85
CA ARG A 81 -15.91 -3.51 3.53
C ARG A 81 -14.53 -3.68 2.86
N HIS A 82 -14.54 -3.63 1.54
CA HIS A 82 -13.34 -3.72 0.70
C HIS A 82 -13.08 -2.43 -0.06
N LEU A 83 -11.90 -2.31 -0.66
CA LEU A 83 -11.55 -1.20 -1.53
C LEU A 83 -12.06 -1.41 -2.97
N HIS A 84 -12.40 -0.28 -3.57
CA HIS A 84 -12.70 -0.14 -5.00
C HIS A 84 -11.59 0.73 -5.62
N VAL A 85 -11.30 0.53 -6.90
CA VAL A 85 -10.24 1.25 -7.62
C VAL A 85 -10.37 2.77 -7.53
N ASP A 86 -11.59 3.31 -7.52
CA ASP A 86 -11.86 4.74 -7.26
C ASP A 86 -11.34 5.23 -5.91
N HIS A 87 -11.36 4.41 -4.86
CA HIS A 87 -10.76 4.78 -3.57
C HIS A 87 -9.23 4.80 -3.72
N LEU A 88 -8.66 3.81 -4.39
CA LEU A 88 -7.22 3.75 -4.62
C LEU A 88 -6.71 4.96 -5.44
N ALA A 89 -7.46 5.37 -6.46
CA ALA A 89 -7.14 6.55 -7.27
C ALA A 89 -7.15 7.85 -6.44
N GLN A 90 -8.00 7.94 -5.41
CA GLN A 90 -8.02 9.06 -4.47
C GLN A 90 -6.89 8.98 -3.43
N LEU A 91 -6.48 7.77 -3.06
CA LEU A 91 -5.43 7.54 -2.05
C LEU A 91 -4.02 7.78 -2.59
N LEU A 92 -3.71 7.24 -3.78
CA LEU A 92 -2.35 7.23 -4.33
C LEU A 92 -1.65 8.61 -4.31
N PRO A 93 -2.30 9.74 -4.66
CA PRO A 93 -1.66 11.05 -4.60
C PRO A 93 -1.30 11.53 -3.18
N ARG A 94 -1.92 10.97 -2.13
CA ARG A 94 -1.70 11.33 -0.72
C ARG A 94 -0.63 10.47 -0.04
N LEU A 95 -0.31 9.33 -0.63
CA LEU A 95 0.65 8.37 -0.09
C LEU A 95 2.09 8.81 -0.41
N LYS A 96 2.99 8.65 0.55
CA LYS A 96 4.43 8.97 0.37
C LYS A 96 5.28 7.71 0.21
N ASN A 97 4.64 6.55 0.11
CA ASN A 97 5.33 5.28 0.00
C ASN A 97 6.18 5.23 -1.26
N ARG A 98 7.39 4.66 -1.15
CA ARG A 98 8.26 4.43 -2.30
C ARG A 98 7.67 3.36 -3.21
N HIS A 99 6.99 2.36 -2.64
CA HIS A 99 6.29 1.32 -3.37
C HIS A 99 4.91 1.06 -2.77
N VAL A 100 3.90 0.90 -3.62
CA VAL A 100 2.57 0.44 -3.23
C VAL A 100 2.29 -0.88 -3.95
N VAL A 101 2.03 -1.94 -3.20
CA VAL A 101 1.71 -3.27 -3.72
C VAL A 101 0.23 -3.53 -3.50
N ILE A 102 -0.50 -3.66 -4.61
CA ILE A 102 -1.92 -3.98 -4.63
C ILE A 102 -2.08 -5.49 -4.58
N THR A 103 -2.84 -5.95 -3.59
CA THR A 103 -3.22 -7.36 -3.42
C THR A 103 -4.74 -7.53 -3.43
N HIS A 104 -5.20 -8.76 -3.26
CA HIS A 104 -6.60 -9.11 -3.08
C HIS A 104 -7.51 -8.63 -4.22
N VAL A 105 -7.01 -8.61 -5.45
CA VAL A 105 -7.81 -8.33 -6.64
C VAL A 105 -8.80 -9.48 -6.86
N THR A 106 -10.06 -9.15 -7.13
CA THR A 106 -11.08 -10.16 -7.44
C THR A 106 -10.66 -11.07 -8.59
N ARG A 107 -10.95 -12.36 -8.48
CA ARG A 107 -10.73 -13.35 -9.57
C ARG A 107 -11.51 -13.04 -10.85
N ARG A 108 -12.56 -12.21 -10.75
CA ARG A 108 -13.37 -11.79 -11.90
C ARG A 108 -12.63 -10.85 -12.84
N THR A 109 -11.60 -10.15 -12.35
CA THR A 109 -10.85 -9.16 -13.12
C THR A 109 -9.39 -9.60 -13.23
N GLY A 110 -8.94 -9.87 -14.45
CA GLY A 110 -7.52 -10.16 -14.70
C GLY A 110 -6.60 -9.01 -14.26
N ILE A 111 -5.44 -9.34 -13.69
CA ILE A 111 -4.48 -8.35 -13.14
C ILE A 111 -4.06 -7.31 -14.18
N ARG A 112 -3.84 -7.72 -15.42
CA ARG A 112 -3.48 -6.80 -16.53
C ARG A 112 -4.60 -5.81 -16.84
N ARG A 113 -5.87 -6.21 -16.71
CA ARG A 113 -7.01 -5.30 -16.84
C ARG A 113 -7.07 -4.36 -15.64
N ALA A 114 -6.97 -4.88 -14.42
CA ALA A 114 -6.96 -4.06 -13.20
C ALA A 114 -5.88 -2.97 -13.26
N LYS A 115 -4.66 -3.33 -13.66
CA LYS A 115 -3.53 -2.42 -13.87
C LYS A 115 -3.84 -1.35 -14.92
N ARG A 116 -4.38 -1.73 -16.09
CA ARG A 116 -4.78 -0.78 -17.15
C ARG A 116 -5.90 0.16 -16.68
N VAL A 117 -6.87 -0.32 -15.92
CA VAL A 117 -7.95 0.50 -15.36
C VAL A 117 -7.38 1.55 -14.41
N LEU A 118 -6.55 1.13 -13.46
CA LEU A 118 -5.92 2.06 -12.52
C LEU A 118 -5.01 3.06 -13.23
N GLN A 119 -4.17 2.61 -14.17
CA GLN A 119 -3.28 3.46 -14.96
C GLN A 119 -4.04 4.55 -15.72
N LYS A 120 -5.20 4.22 -16.32
CA LYS A 120 -6.06 5.22 -16.97
C LYS A 120 -6.61 6.28 -16.00
N MET A 121 -6.75 5.95 -14.72
CA MET A 121 -7.32 6.85 -13.71
C MET A 121 -6.25 7.76 -13.09
N VAL A 122 -5.05 7.25 -12.84
CA VAL A 122 -4.00 7.98 -12.10
C VAL A 122 -2.83 8.45 -12.97
N GLY A 123 -2.73 7.96 -14.20
CA GLY A 123 -1.65 8.27 -15.13
C GLY A 123 -0.35 7.48 -14.87
N ASP A 124 0.58 7.60 -15.81
CA ASP A 124 1.81 6.81 -15.83
C ASP A 124 2.78 7.17 -14.68
N GLU A 125 2.80 8.43 -14.27
CA GLU A 125 3.73 8.90 -13.25
C GLU A 125 3.49 8.23 -11.89
N LEU A 126 2.24 8.20 -11.44
CA LEU A 126 1.86 7.52 -10.20
C LEU A 126 2.03 6.01 -10.31
N MET A 127 1.82 5.44 -11.50
CA MET A 127 1.95 4.00 -11.72
C MET A 127 3.38 3.46 -11.65
N LYS A 128 4.42 4.30 -11.79
CA LYS A 128 5.84 3.85 -11.73
C LYS A 128 6.17 3.05 -10.47
N ASN A 129 5.51 3.39 -9.36
CA ASN A 129 5.76 2.82 -8.05
C ASN A 129 4.62 1.91 -7.55
N VAL A 130 3.63 1.64 -8.40
CA VAL A 130 2.48 0.78 -8.09
C VAL A 130 2.66 -0.58 -8.73
N HIS A 131 2.61 -1.61 -7.90
CA HIS A 131 2.80 -3.00 -8.27
C HIS A 131 1.53 -3.79 -8.01
N PHE A 132 1.25 -4.79 -8.83
CA PHE A 132 0.20 -5.76 -8.55
C PHE A 132 0.85 -7.06 -8.12
N LEU A 133 0.44 -7.58 -6.95
CA LEU A 133 0.94 -8.86 -6.46
C LEU A 133 0.62 -9.95 -7.48
N MET A 134 1.60 -10.81 -7.78
CA MET A 134 1.53 -11.86 -8.80
C MET A 134 1.51 -11.40 -10.27
N ASP A 135 1.79 -10.13 -10.58
CA ASP A 135 2.07 -9.65 -11.95
C ASP A 135 3.54 -9.94 -12.34
N PHE A 136 3.94 -11.21 -12.38
CA PHE A 136 5.29 -11.62 -12.73
C PHE A 136 5.47 -11.88 -14.23
N GLU A 137 6.71 -11.81 -14.71
CA GLU A 137 7.06 -12.13 -16.09
C GLU A 137 6.66 -13.58 -16.42
N GLY A 138 5.88 -13.75 -17.49
CA GLY A 138 5.31 -15.06 -17.86
C GLY A 138 3.98 -15.42 -17.18
N ALA A 139 3.47 -14.59 -16.26
CA ALA A 139 2.11 -14.75 -15.75
C ALA A 139 1.11 -14.69 -16.91
N ARG A 140 0.28 -15.73 -17.05
CA ARG A 140 -0.80 -15.76 -18.05
C ARG A 140 -1.97 -14.95 -17.55
N ASP A 141 -2.63 -14.24 -18.46
CA ASP A 141 -3.90 -13.61 -18.11
C ASP A 141 -4.92 -14.72 -17.82
N ALA A 142 -5.46 -14.75 -16.61
CA ALA A 142 -6.45 -15.75 -16.21
C ALA A 142 -7.82 -15.53 -16.89
N GLY A 143 -7.96 -14.43 -17.64
CA GLY A 143 -9.20 -14.03 -18.29
C GLY A 143 -10.14 -13.32 -17.31
N GLU A 144 -11.30 -12.90 -17.82
CA GLU A 144 -12.40 -12.39 -17.01
C GLU A 144 -13.36 -13.56 -16.74
N ILE A 145 -13.78 -13.70 -15.48
CA ILE A 145 -14.89 -14.60 -15.14
C ILE A 145 -16.12 -13.69 -15.05
N GLU A 146 -16.78 -13.45 -16.18
CA GLU A 146 -18.15 -12.92 -16.18
C GLU A 146 -19.08 -14.01 -15.62
N ASP A 147 -20.01 -13.60 -14.75
CA ASP A 147 -20.79 -14.46 -13.86
C ASP A 147 -21.39 -15.72 -14.52
N ALA A 148 -20.92 -16.90 -14.10
CA ALA A 148 -21.87 -17.95 -13.74
C ALA A 148 -22.15 -17.76 -12.24
N GLY A 149 -23.18 -16.98 -11.91
CA GLY A 149 -23.77 -17.07 -10.58
C GLY A 149 -24.18 -18.51 -10.29
N PRO A 150 -24.30 -18.93 -9.02
CA PRO A 150 -24.92 -20.22 -8.72
C PRO A 150 -26.29 -20.25 -9.43
N PRO A 151 -26.68 -21.37 -10.08
CA PRO A 151 -28.00 -21.49 -10.65
C PRO A 151 -29.04 -21.14 -9.58
N PRO A 152 -30.16 -20.49 -9.95
CA PRO A 152 -31.20 -20.18 -8.99
C PRO A 152 -31.52 -21.46 -8.21
N SER A 153 -31.53 -21.37 -6.88
CA SER A 153 -32.02 -22.47 -6.07
C SER A 153 -33.43 -22.76 -6.54
N ASP A 154 -33.65 -23.94 -7.12
CA ASP A 154 -35.00 -24.45 -7.36
C ASP A 154 -35.76 -24.31 -6.03
N THR A 155 -36.60 -23.30 -5.93
CA THR A 155 -37.60 -23.24 -4.89
C THR A 155 -38.52 -24.40 -5.17
N ALA A 156 -38.40 -25.42 -4.33
CA ALA A 156 -39.25 -26.59 -4.27
C ALA A 156 -40.73 -26.21 -4.40
N GLU A 157 -41.43 -26.94 -5.28
CA GLU A 157 -42.88 -27.10 -5.21
C GLU A 157 -43.31 -27.72 -3.87
#